data_AF-A0AAQ1PE81-F1
#
_entry.id   AF-A0AAQ1PE81-F1
#
_cell.length_a   1.000
_cell.length_b   1.000
_cell.length_c   1.000
_cell.angle_alpha   90.00
_cell.angle_beta   90.00
_cell.angle_gamma   90.00
#
_symmetry.space_group_name_H-M   'P 1'
#
loop_
_entity.id
_entity.type
_entity.pdbx_description
1 polymer ?
#
loop_
_entity_poly.entity_id
_entity_poly.type
_entity_poly.pdbx_seq_one_letter_code
_entity_poly.pdbx_strand_id
1 'polypeptide(L)' 'MTNTRVCCICNIPLKTKRRDARTCSSSCRGRLFRSNRAESVLVRFRVPLAAYTNLAVVALRADKSINQYLSELVVKQHG' A
#
# COMPACT_ATOMS: atom_id res chain seq x y z
N MET A 1 5.03 2.96 -24.95
CA MET A 1 4.48 1.68 -24.45
C MET A 1 3.43 1.98 -23.39
N THR A 2 2.15 1.71 -23.67
CA THR A 2 1.05 1.91 -22.70
C THR A 2 1.20 0.91 -21.56
N ASN A 3 1.77 1.38 -20.45
CA ASN A 3 1.94 0.60 -19.23
C ASN A 3 0.54 0.23 -18.70
N THR A 4 0.05 -0.92 -19.12
CA THR A 4 -1.33 -1.33 -18.87
C THR A 4 -1.38 -1.86 -17.46
N ARG A 5 -1.70 -0.96 -16.50
CA ARG A 5 -1.90 -1.34 -15.10
C ARG A 5 -2.95 -2.44 -15.03
N VAL A 6 -2.63 -3.54 -14.36
CA VAL A 6 -3.52 -4.68 -14.20
C VAL A 6 -3.93 -4.86 -12.74
N CYS A 7 -5.10 -5.46 -12.53
CA CYS A 7 -5.57 -5.86 -11.21
C CYS A 7 -4.63 -6.90 -10.61
N CYS A 8 -4.13 -6.67 -9.40
CA CYS A 8 -3.23 -7.61 -8.74
C CYS A 8 -3.86 -8.94 -8.28
N ILE A 9 -5.19 -9.08 -8.40
CA ILE A 9 -5.94 -10.29 -7.99
C ILE A 9 -6.37 -11.15 -9.17
N CYS A 10 -6.69 -10.53 -10.32
CA CYS A 10 -7.27 -11.25 -11.47
C CYS A 10 -6.66 -10.84 -12.82
N ASN A 11 -5.61 -10.02 -12.83
CA ASN A 11 -4.86 -9.58 -14.01
C ASN A 11 -5.67 -8.81 -15.08
N ILE A 12 -6.91 -8.42 -14.79
CA ILE A 12 -7.73 -7.60 -15.70
C ILE A 12 -7.18 -6.16 -15.77
N PRO A 13 -7.12 -5.53 -16.96
CA PRO A 13 -6.69 -4.14 -17.12
C PRO A 13 -7.50 -3.12 -16.32
N LEU A 14 -6.81 -2.15 -15.71
CA LEU A 14 -7.38 -1.06 -14.91
C LEU A 14 -7.59 0.22 -15.75
N LYS A 15 -8.19 0.07 -16.95
CA LYS A 15 -8.29 1.15 -17.95
C LYS A 15 -9.06 2.38 -17.44
N THR A 16 -10.13 2.18 -16.68
CA THR A 16 -11.04 3.25 -16.21
C THR A 16 -10.87 3.57 -14.72
N LYS A 17 -9.76 3.15 -14.11
CA LYS A 17 -9.53 3.30 -12.66
C LYS A 17 -8.48 4.37 -12.37
N ARG A 18 -8.60 4.98 -11.18
CA ARG A 18 -7.65 5.94 -10.61
C ARG A 18 -6.21 5.43 -10.71
N ARG A 19 -5.24 6.33 -10.79
CA ARG A 19 -3.82 6.00 -11.01
C ARG A 19 -3.22 5.04 -9.97
N ASP A 20 -3.66 5.17 -8.73
CA ASP A 20 -3.28 4.38 -7.56
C ASP A 20 -4.12 3.10 -7.37
N ALA A 21 -5.14 2.87 -8.21
CA ALA A 21 -5.98 1.69 -8.10
C ALA A 21 -5.16 0.41 -8.31
N ARG A 22 -5.28 -0.53 -7.37
CA ARG A 22 -4.65 -1.86 -7.44
C ARG A 22 -5.60 -2.99 -7.85
N THR A 23 -6.91 -2.73 -7.80
CA THR A 23 -7.96 -3.75 -8.02
C THR A 23 -9.03 -3.23 -8.98
N CYS A 24 -9.62 -4.14 -9.77
CA CYS A 24 -10.64 -3.78 -10.77
C CYS A 24 -12.05 -3.61 -10.18
N SER A 25 -12.36 -4.28 -9.07
CA SER A 25 -13.69 -4.31 -8.46
C SER A 25 -13.64 -4.36 -6.93
N SER A 26 -14.79 -4.09 -6.30
CA SER A 26 -14.98 -4.26 -4.85
C SER A 26 -14.71 -5.71 -4.41
N SER A 27 -15.10 -6.70 -5.21
CA SER A 27 -14.84 -8.12 -4.93
C SER A 27 -13.35 -8.45 -4.91
N CYS A 28 -12.57 -7.91 -5.85
CA CYS A 28 -11.10 -8.08 -5.85
C CYS A 28 -10.47 -7.32 -4.68
N ARG A 29 -10.97 -6.12 -4.36
CA ARG A 29 -10.53 -5.37 -3.18
C ARG A 29 -10.78 -6.14 -1.88
N GLY A 30 -11.92 -6.80 -1.74
CA GLY A 30 -12.26 -7.63 -0.58
C GLY A 30 -11.37 -8.87 -0.46
N ARG A 31 -11.04 -9.53 -1.58
CA ARG A 31 -10.06 -10.63 -1.60
C ARG A 31 -8.67 -10.15 -1.17
N LEU A 32 -8.19 -9.05 -1.74
CA LEU A 32 -6.91 -8.45 -1.35
C LEU A 32 -6.89 -8.09 0.13
N PHE A 33 -7.97 -7.47 0.65
CA PHE A 33 -8.07 -7.13 2.06
C PHE A 33 -8.01 -8.35 2.97
N ARG A 34 -8.73 -9.43 2.64
CA ARG A 34 -8.72 -10.67 3.44
C ARG A 34 -7.36 -11.36 3.42
N SER A 35 -6.71 -11.44 2.26
CA SER A 35 -5.36 -12.01 2.13
C SER A 35 -4.35 -11.20 2.95
N ASN A 36 -4.34 -9.87 2.78
CA ASN A 36 -3.47 -9.01 3.58
C ASN A 36 -3.73 -9.16 5.09
N ARG A 37 -4.99 -9.29 5.51
CA ARG A 37 -5.36 -9.47 6.91
C ARG A 37 -4.92 -10.81 7.48
N ALA A 38 -4.96 -11.89 6.70
CA ALA A 38 -4.52 -13.21 7.14
C ALA A 38 -3.01 -13.26 7.43
N GLU A 39 -2.22 -12.48 6.69
CA GLU A 39 -0.76 -12.47 6.77
C GLU A 39 -0.18 -11.25 7.51
N SER A 40 -1.00 -10.49 8.25
CA SER A 40 -0.53 -9.29 8.94
C SER A 40 -1.08 -9.14 10.36
N VAL A 41 -0.30 -8.45 11.19
CA VAL A 41 -0.68 -8.03 12.54
C VAL A 41 -0.94 -6.52 12.53
N LEU A 42 -2.06 -6.09 13.11
CA LEU A 42 -2.36 -4.67 13.30
C LEU A 42 -1.57 -4.15 14.50
N VAL A 43 -0.58 -3.29 14.24
CA VAL A 43 0.19 -2.63 15.29
C VAL A 43 -0.25 -1.17 15.42
N ARG A 44 -0.51 -0.74 16.66
CA ARG A 44 -0.75 0.66 17.01
C ARG A 44 0.33 1.11 17.98
N PHE A 45 0.98 2.22 17.67
CA PHE A 45 2.03 2.80 18.50
C PHE A 45 1.91 4.32 18.49
N ARG A 46 2.49 4.94 19.51
CA ARG A 46 2.59 6.40 19.62
C ARG A 46 4.02 6.82 19.31
N VAL A 47 4.16 7.94 18.61
CA VAL A 47 5.45 8.57 18.34
C VAL A 47 5.40 10.05 18.70
N PRO A 48 6.54 10.68 19.01
CA PRO A 48 6.62 12.13 19.12
C PRO A 48 6.15 12.80 17.83
N LEU A 49 5.53 13.98 17.96
CA LEU A 49 5.01 14.74 16.81
C LEU A 49 6.09 15.00 15.75
N ALA A 50 7.29 15.40 16.17
CA ALA A 50 8.41 15.64 15.25
C ALA A 50 8.79 14.39 14.43
N ALA A 51 8.79 13.21 15.05
CA ALA A 51 9.06 11.95 14.37
C ALA A 51 7.95 11.60 13.37
N TYR A 52 6.68 11.84 13.73
CA TYR A 52 5.55 11.67 12.80
C TYR A 52 5.64 12.60 11.60
N THR A 53 5.94 13.88 11.81
CA THR A 53 6.08 14.86 10.71
C THR A 53 7.19 14.47 9.74
N ASN A 54 8.35 14.06 10.26
CA ASN A 54 9.45 13.59 9.42
C ASN A 54 9.05 12.35 8.62
N LEU A 55 8.38 11.38 9.25
CA LEU A 55 7.87 10.20 8.58
C LEU A 55 6.90 10.55 7.44
N ALA A 56 5.97 11.48 7.68
CA ALA A 56 5.01 11.93 6.68
C ALA A 56 5.69 12.61 5.49
N VAL A 57 6.68 13.49 5.74
CA VAL A 57 7.46 14.15 4.68
C VAL A 57 8.22 13.14 3.83
N VAL A 58 8.88 12.16 4.46
CA VAL A 58 9.68 11.16 3.74
C VAL A 58 8.77 10.22 2.93
N ALA A 59 7.65 9.76 3.50
CA ALA A 59 6.69 8.93 2.78
C ALA A 59 6.11 9.67 1.56
N LEU A 60 5.78 10.96 1.72
CA LEU A 60 5.28 11.80 0.62
C LEU A 60 6.32 11.96 -0.49
N ARG A 61 7.59 12.21 -0.15
CA ARG A 61 8.70 12.29 -1.13
C ARG A 61 8.90 10.99 -1.90
N ALA A 62 8.56 9.85 -1.30
CA ALA A 62 8.61 8.54 -1.93
C ALA A 62 7.36 8.19 -2.75
N ASP A 63 6.38 9.11 -2.89
CA ASP A 63 5.07 8.89 -3.51
C ASP A 63 4.31 7.68 -2.89
N LYS A 64 4.39 7.57 -1.56
CA LYS A 64 3.79 6.47 -0.78
C LYS A 64 2.94 6.99 0.35
N SER A 65 1.90 6.22 0.70
CA SER A 65 1.23 6.41 1.99
C SER A 65 2.18 6.04 3.14
N ILE A 66 1.95 6.61 4.32
CA ILE A 66 2.74 6.32 5.54
C ILE A 66 2.80 4.82 5.82
N ASN A 67 1.66 4.12 5.70
CA ASN A 67 1.59 2.68 5.94
C ASN A 67 2.43 1.89 4.94
N GLN A 68 2.36 2.22 3.64
CA GLN A 68 3.19 1.56 2.62
C GLN A 68 4.67 1.75 2.90
N TYR A 69 5.08 3.00 3.21
CA TYR A 69 6.46 3.32 3.51
C TYR A 69 6.98 2.57 4.75
N LEU A 70 6.19 2.51 5.83
CA LEU A 70 6.53 1.76 7.04
C LEU A 70 6.63 0.26 6.78
N SER A 71 5.68 -0.34 6.07
CA SER A 71 5.70 -1.77 5.77
C SER A 71 6.98 -2.17 5.02
N GLU A 72 7.41 -1.36 4.06
CA GLU A 72 8.66 -1.63 3.32
C GLU A 72 9.91 -1.48 4.19
N LEU A 73 9.95 -0.50 5.10
CA LEU A 73 11.08 -0.33 6.02
C LEU A 73 11.21 -1.51 6.98
N VAL A 74 10.10 -1.99 7.54
CA VAL A 74 10.11 -3.14 8.45
C VAL A 74 10.59 -4.40 7.74
N VAL A 75 10.12 -4.65 6.52
CA VAL A 75 10.58 -5.81 5.73
C VAL A 75 12.08 -5.73 5.44
N LYS A 76 12.60 -4.54 5.10
CA LYS A 76 14.04 -4.33 4.85
C LYS A 76 14.95 -4.56 6.06
N GLN A 77 14.43 -4.45 7.29
CA GLN A 77 15.23 -4.69 8.50
C GLN A 77 15.32 -6.17 8.88
N HIS A 78 14.49 -7.02 8.28
CA HIS A 78 14.38 -8.45 8.62
C HIS A 78 14.66 -9.39 7.44
N GLY A 79 15.13 -8.87 6.31
CA GLY A 79 15.63 -9.64 5.16
C GLY A 79 17.08 -9.31 4.89
#